data_AF-A0A9X6VEB1-F1
#
_entry.id   AF-A0A9X6VEB1-F1
#
_cell.length_a   1.000
_cell.length_b   1.000
_cell.length_c   1.000
_cell.angle_alpha   90.00
_cell.angle_beta   90.00
_cell.angle_gamma   90.00
#
_symmetry.space_group_name_H-M   'P 1'
#
loop_
_entity.id
_entity.type
_entity.pdbx_description
1 polymer ?
#
loop_
_entity_poly.entity_id
_entity_poly.type
_entity_poly.pdbx_seq_one_letter_code
_entity_poly.pdbx_strand_id
1 'polypeptide(L)' 'MKNMLKKVKNSKGYVSIETIIVAGLIIGLGVATVILFQNKGNTVTDKAMTNIDTATNQYKVVDPSTK' A
#
# COMPACT_ATOMS: atom_id res chain seq x y z
N MET A 1 38.23 -26.23 10.57
CA MET A 1 37.21 -25.35 9.94
C MET A 1 35.94 -26.06 9.46
N LYS A 2 35.99 -27.15 8.67
CA LYS A 2 34.78 -27.86 8.19
C LYS A 2 33.78 -28.22 9.30
N ASN A 3 34.26 -28.71 10.45
CA ASN A 3 33.40 -29.08 11.58
C ASN A 3 32.79 -27.87 12.30
N MET A 4 33.44 -26.70 12.24
CA MET A 4 32.91 -25.47 12.81
C MET A 4 31.82 -24.87 11.93
N LEU A 5 32.02 -24.85 10.61
CA LEU A 5 31.00 -24.41 9.64
C LEU A 5 29.72 -25.24 9.75
N LYS A 6 29.84 -26.56 9.94
CA LYS A 6 28.70 -27.46 10.15
C LYS A 6 27.94 -27.17 11.45
N LYS A 7 28.66 -26.81 12.52
CA LYS A 7 28.06 -26.37 13.80
C LYS A 7 27.34 -25.04 13.66
N VAL A 8 27.90 -24.09 12.92
CA VAL A 8 27.26 -22.77 12.67
C VAL A 8 25.99 -22.91 11.84
N LYS A 9 26.02 -23.70 10.76
CA LYS A 9 24.83 -23.94 9.91
C LYS A 9 23.69 -24.64 10.65
N ASN A 10 24.00 -25.46 11.65
CA ASN A 10 23.01 -26.16 12.48
C ASN A 10 22.68 -25.40 13.77
N SER A 11 23.24 -24.20 13.98
CA SER A 11 22.94 -23.37 15.14
C SER A 11 21.51 -22.82 15.04
N LYS A 12 20.83 -22.75 16.18
CA LYS A 12 19.58 -21.98 16.28
C LYS A 12 19.89 -20.53 15.89
N GLY A 13 19.12 -19.99 14.95
CA GLY A 13 19.30 -18.64 14.41
C GLY A 13 20.17 -18.54 13.15
N TYR A 14 20.72 -19.64 12.64
CA TYR A 14 21.30 -19.63 11.30
C TYR A 14 20.19 -19.51 10.26
N VAL A 15 20.25 -18.43 9.48
CA VAL A 15 19.39 -18.19 8.33
C VAL A 15 20.30 -18.14 7.11
N SER A 16 19.94 -18.89 6.06
CA SER A 16 20.72 -18.87 4.83
C SER A 16 20.51 -17.54 4.09
N ILE A 17 21.47 -17.16 3.25
CA ILE A 17 21.39 -15.90 2.51
C ILE A 17 20.20 -15.89 1.55
N GLU A 18 19.88 -17.05 0.97
CA GLU A 18 18.72 -17.23 0.10
C GLU A 18 17.42 -16.93 0.85
N THR A 19 17.29 -17.38 2.11
CA THR A 19 16.12 -17.08 2.93
C THR A 19 15.99 -15.58 3.23
N ILE A 20 17.10 -14.88 3.47
CA ILE A 20 17.09 -13.43 3.69
C ILE A 20 16.65 -12.70 2.42
N ILE A 21 17.16 -13.10 1.26
CA ILE A 21 16.80 -12.50 -0.03
C ILE A 21 15.30 -12.71 -0.32
N VAL A 22 14.79 -13.92 -0.11
CA VAL A 22 13.36 -14.23 -0.32
C VAL A 22 12.48 -13.46 0.66
N ALA A 23 12.86 -13.40 1.95
CA ALA A 23 12.12 -12.62 2.95
C ALA A 23 12.07 -11.13 2.59
N GLY A 24 13.20 -10.56 2.17
CA GLY A 24 13.28 -9.18 1.71
C GLY A 24 12.38 -8.90 0.51
N LEU A 25 12.34 -9.83 -0.46
CA LEU A 25 11.44 -9.74 -1.62
C LEU A 25 9.96 -9.76 -1.23
N ILE A 26 9.56 -10.69 -0.35
CA ILE A 26 8.16 -10.80 0.11
C ILE A 26 7.73 -9.54 0.85
N ILE A 27 8.56 -9.05 1.77
CA ILE A 27 8.29 -7.83 2.53
C ILE A 27 8.22 -6.63 1.57
N GLY A 28 9.17 -6.52 0.64
CA GLY A 28 9.21 -5.44 -0.35
C GLY A 28 7.96 -5.40 -1.23
N LEU A 29 7.51 -6.56 -1.72
CA LEU A 29 6.26 -6.69 -2.48
C LEU A 29 5.04 -6.33 -1.62
N GLY A 30 5.01 -6.75 -0.36
CA GLY A 30 3.95 -6.39 0.59
C GLY A 30 3.82 -4.89 0.79
N VAL A 31 4.94 -4.20 1.05
CA VAL A 31 4.94 -2.73 1.22
C VAL A 31 4.54 -2.02 -0.08
N ALA A 32 5.09 -2.45 -1.22
CA ALA A 32 4.78 -1.85 -2.52
C ALA A 32 3.28 -1.94 -2.86
N THR A 33 2.65 -3.10 -2.61
CA THR A 33 1.22 -3.28 -2.86
C THR A 33 0.35 -2.39 -1.98
N VAL A 34 0.67 -2.25 -0.69
CA VAL A 34 -0.05 -1.35 0.23
C VAL A 34 0.01 0.10 -0.24
N ILE A 35 1.20 0.59 -0.64
CA ILE A 35 1.38 1.94 -1.16
C ILE A 35 0.52 2.16 -2.42
N LEU A 36 0.55 1.21 -3.36
CA LEU A 36 -0.26 1.29 -4.59
C LEU A 36 -1.75 1.31 -4.29
N PHE A 37 -2.21 0.50 -3.33
CA PHE A 37 -3.60 0.49 -2.89
C PHE A 37 -4.01 1.83 -2.27
N GLN A 38 -3.17 2.40 -1.41
CA GLN A 38 -3.45 3.69 -0.79
C GLN A 38 -3.52 4.82 -1.82
N ASN A 39 -2.59 4.86 -2.77
CA ASN A 39 -2.59 5.85 -3.86
C ASN A 39 -3.84 5.73 -4.75
N LYS A 40 -4.26 4.49 -5.08
CA LYS A 40 -5.50 4.25 -5.82
C LYS A 40 -6.74 4.65 -5.03
N GLY A 41 -6.77 4.35 -3.73
CA GLY A 41 -7.84 4.74 -2.81
C GLY A 41 -8.02 6.25 -2.77
N ASN A 42 -6.93 6.99 -2.55
CA ASN A 42 -6.95 8.46 -2.54
C ASN A 42 -7.46 9.02 -3.88
N THR A 43 -7.01 8.47 -5.01
CA THR A 43 -7.49 8.90 -6.33
C THR A 43 -9.00 8.70 -6.51
N VAL A 44 -9.55 7.59 -6.02
CA VAL A 44 -11.00 7.33 -6.09
C VAL A 44 -11.76 8.30 -5.19
N THR A 45 -11.27 8.52 -3.96
CA THR A 45 -11.84 9.50 -3.02
C THR A 45 -11.83 10.91 -3.59
N ASP A 46 -10.72 11.36 -4.17
CA ASP A 46 -10.60 12.70 -4.77
C ASP A 46 -11.59 12.89 -5.93
N LYS A 47 -11.76 11.85 -6.77
CA LYS A 47 -12.78 11.86 -7.83
C LYS A 47 -14.20 11.92 -7.29
N ALA A 48 -14.49 11.16 -6.22
CA ALA A 48 -15.79 11.20 -5.58
C ALA A 48 -16.08 12.60 -4.98
N MET A 49 -15.10 13.18 -4.29
CA MET A 49 -15.20 14.54 -3.74
C MET A 49 -15.41 15.57 -4.84
N THR A 50 -14.66 15.50 -5.93
CA THR A 50 -14.83 16.40 -7.08
C THR A 50 -16.23 16.31 -7.68
N ASN A 51 -16.79 15.11 -7.77
CA ASN A 51 -18.16 14.91 -8.27
C ASN A 51 -19.21 15.48 -7.31
N ILE A 52 -19.02 15.35 -6.01
CA ILE A 52 -19.89 15.94 -4.98
C ILE A 52 -19.82 17.46 -5.05
N ASP A 53 -18.62 18.03 -5.12
CA ASP A 53 -18.41 19.48 -5.23
C ASP A 53 -19.04 20.03 -6.51
N THR A 54 -18.91 19.29 -7.62
CA THR A 54 -19.57 19.65 -8.88
C THR A 54 -21.08 19.63 -8.74
N ALA A 55 -21.66 18.56 -8.18
CA ALA A 55 -23.11 18.47 -7.97
C ALA A 55 -23.63 19.56 -7.01
N THR A 56 -22.86 19.88 -5.97
CA THR A 56 -23.19 20.91 -4.97
C THR A 56 -23.10 22.32 -5.57
N ASN A 57 -22.07 22.61 -6.38
CA ASN A 57 -21.94 23.91 -7.05
C ASN A 57 -22.90 24.09 -8.23
N GLN A 58 -23.33 23.00 -8.86
CA GLN A 58 -24.38 23.03 -9.89
C GLN A 58 -25.79 23.02 -9.29
N TYR A 59 -25.93 22.80 -7.97
CA TYR A 59 -27.18 23.01 -7.26
C TYR A 59 -27.45 24.51 -7.16
N LYS A 60 -28.05 25.07 -8.22
CA LYS A 60 -28.75 26.36 -8.11
C LYS A 60 -29.88 26.14 -7.13
N VAL A 61 -29.79 26.77 -5.95
CA VAL A 61 -30.96 27.00 -5.12
C VAL A 61 -31.96 27.73 -6.01
N VAL A 62 -33.00 27.03 -6.44
CA VAL A 62 -34.08 27.65 -7.21
C VAL A 62 -34.78 28.55 -6.21
N ASP A 63 -34.44 29.84 -6.23
CA ASP A 63 -35.11 30.83 -5.39
C ASP A 63 -36.59 30.85 -5.80
N PRO A 64 -37.52 30.45 -4.92
CA PRO A 64 -38.94 30.42 -5.27
C PRO A 64 -39.53 31.82 -5.52
N SER A 65 -38.78 32.89 -5.29
CA SER A 65 -39.23 34.28 -5.47
C SER A 65 -39.11 34.85 -6.89
N THR A 66 -38.56 34.10 -7.86
CA THR A 66 -38.32 34.61 -9.24
C THR A 66 -39.48 34.38 -10.24
N LYS A 67 -40.73 34.30 -9.78
CA LYS A 67 -41.92 34.26 -10.65
C LYS A 67 -42.73 35.55 -10.61
#